data_AF-S4I8S5-F1
#
_entry.id   AF-S4I8S5-F1
#
_cell.length_a   1.000
_cell.length_b   1.000
_cell.length_c   1.000
_cell.angle_alpha   90.00
_cell.angle_beta   90.00
_cell.angle_gamma   90.00
#
_symmetry.space_group_name_H-M   'P 1'
#
loop_
_entity.id
_entity.type
_entity.pdbx_description
1 polymer ?
#
loop_
_entity_poly.entity_id
_entity_poly.type
_entity_poly.pdbx_seq_one_letter_code
_entity_poly.pdbx_strand_id
1 'polypeptide(L)'
;MAQNFANDLKKAMKIKGYKQIDVIELAAKDGHKLGKSQLSQYLSGKTEPRKDVRDMLAQILGISCDGIKGGHSCSKVAQNCQSAEESQLNQPQLTEEQLSQTLKHRSFNKSTKLEHVLYDVRGPVVEEANRMEANGTHILKLNIGNPAPFGFRAPDEVIYDMQQQLIDCEGYSDSRGLFSARKAIMQYDQLKGIPGVQMEDIYTGNGVSELINLSMQALLDCGDEILIPSPDYPLWTACASLAGGTPVHYMCDEKSHWYPDIADIRSKITPRTKAIVIINPNNPTGVLYSREVLEEIVKVAREFNLIIFADEIYDRLVMDGKKHISIASLAPDVFCVTFSGLSKSHMIAGFRIGWMSLSGDKSKARDYIMGLNMLSNMRLCSNVPAQSIIQTALGGYQSVEKYLEPGGRVYEQREYCYDALQEMDGVSVERPDAAFYMFVKLDPSRYNIHDDEQFALDLLRDQKLLIVHGKGFNWQTPGYFRVVYLPRLQTLRDAMGKLSNFLSYYRQ
;
A
#
# COMPACT_ATOMS: atom_id res chain seq x y z
N MET A 1 -46.50 -33.78 6.55
CA MET A 1 -45.03 -33.71 6.63
C MET A 1 -44.35 -33.87 5.26
N ALA A 2 -44.70 -34.88 4.44
CA ALA A 2 -44.13 -35.05 3.09
C ALA A 2 -44.30 -33.86 2.11
N GLN A 3 -45.35 -33.04 2.27
CA GLN A 3 -45.62 -31.90 1.37
C GLN A 3 -44.59 -30.76 1.49
N ASN A 4 -43.97 -30.57 2.66
CA ASN A 4 -43.00 -29.48 2.86
C ASN A 4 -41.68 -29.77 2.16
N PHE A 5 -41.14 -30.99 2.30
CA PHE A 5 -39.89 -31.38 1.65
C PHE A 5 -39.98 -31.29 0.12
N ALA A 6 -41.09 -31.72 -0.49
CA ALA A 6 -41.28 -31.63 -1.93
C ALA A 6 -41.31 -30.17 -2.44
N ASN A 7 -41.87 -29.25 -1.64
CA ASN A 7 -41.90 -27.83 -1.96
C ASN A 7 -40.52 -27.18 -1.79
N ASP A 8 -39.80 -27.53 -0.72
CA ASP A 8 -38.44 -27.05 -0.47
C ASP A 8 -37.48 -27.54 -1.54
N LEU A 9 -37.60 -28.80 -1.95
CA LEU A 9 -36.81 -29.40 -3.03
C LEU A 9 -37.06 -28.70 -4.38
N LYS A 10 -38.33 -28.45 -4.73
CA LYS A 10 -38.69 -27.68 -5.95
C LYS A 10 -38.14 -26.26 -5.92
N LYS A 11 -38.25 -25.59 -4.76
CA LYS A 11 -37.78 -24.22 -4.57
C LYS A 11 -36.26 -24.14 -4.70
N ALA A 12 -35.54 -25.06 -4.06
CA ALA A 12 -34.09 -25.14 -4.11
C ALA A 12 -33.56 -25.42 -5.54
N MET A 13 -34.18 -26.38 -6.25
CA MET A 13 -33.85 -26.63 -7.66
C MET A 13 -34.11 -25.41 -8.55
N LYS A 14 -35.22 -24.68 -8.33
CA LYS A 14 -35.53 -23.46 -9.07
C LYS A 14 -34.52 -22.33 -8.80
N ILE A 15 -34.12 -22.14 -7.54
CA ILE A 15 -33.10 -21.14 -7.14
C ILE A 15 -31.76 -21.42 -7.82
N LYS A 16 -31.36 -22.69 -7.89
CA LYS A 16 -30.10 -23.10 -8.52
C LYS A 16 -30.18 -23.22 -10.05
N GLY A 17 -31.37 -23.08 -10.64
CA GLY A 17 -31.59 -23.27 -12.07
C GLY A 17 -31.45 -24.73 -12.54
N TYR A 18 -31.51 -25.69 -11.62
CA TYR A 18 -31.30 -27.11 -11.92
C TYR A 18 -32.56 -27.79 -12.46
N LYS A 19 -32.39 -28.51 -13.55
CA LYS A 19 -33.32 -29.54 -14.04
C LYS A 19 -33.08 -30.82 -13.23
N GLN A 20 -34.02 -31.77 -13.32
CA GLN A 20 -33.88 -33.07 -12.64
C GLN A 20 -32.61 -33.81 -13.05
N ILE A 21 -32.15 -33.65 -14.30
CA ILE A 21 -30.94 -34.31 -14.79
C ILE A 21 -29.68 -33.79 -14.10
N ASP A 22 -29.61 -32.48 -13.84
CA ASP A 22 -28.46 -31.84 -13.19
C ASP A 22 -28.28 -32.36 -11.75
N VAL A 23 -29.38 -32.54 -11.02
CA VAL A 23 -29.37 -33.11 -9.65
C VAL A 23 -28.93 -34.58 -9.66
N ILE A 24 -29.33 -35.34 -10.69
CA ILE A 24 -28.95 -36.74 -10.84
C ILE A 24 -27.45 -36.86 -11.16
N GLU A 25 -26.92 -35.98 -12.02
CA GLU A 25 -25.49 -35.94 -12.36
C GLU A 25 -24.63 -35.52 -11.16
N LEU A 26 -25.08 -34.53 -10.38
CA LEU A 26 -24.39 -34.12 -9.16
C LEU A 26 -24.41 -35.22 -8.09
N ALA A 27 -25.54 -35.91 -7.92
CA ALA A 27 -25.62 -37.06 -7.02
C ALA A 27 -24.65 -38.18 -7.45
N ALA A 28 -24.53 -38.43 -8.76
CA ALA A 28 -23.59 -39.41 -9.29
C ALA A 28 -22.12 -39.01 -9.07
N LYS A 29 -21.78 -37.71 -9.18
CA LYS A 29 -20.44 -37.18 -8.88
C LYS A 29 -20.07 -37.35 -7.41
N ASP A 30 -21.03 -37.26 -6.50
CA ASP A 30 -20.85 -37.49 -5.06
C ASP A 30 -20.98 -38.98 -4.67
N GLY A 31 -21.03 -39.90 -5.65
CA GLY A 31 -21.02 -41.35 -5.41
C GLY A 31 -22.38 -41.96 -5.07
N HIS A 32 -23.48 -41.23 -5.24
CA HIS A 32 -24.83 -41.69 -4.93
C HIS A 32 -25.63 -42.08 -6.18
N LYS A 33 -26.45 -43.14 -6.08
CA LYS A 33 -27.37 -43.56 -7.15
C LYS A 33 -28.75 -42.96 -6.94
N LEU A 34 -29.12 -41.96 -7.76
CA LEU A 34 -30.44 -41.36 -7.77
C LEU A 34 -31.11 -41.50 -9.15
N GLY A 35 -32.24 -42.21 -9.22
CA GLY A 35 -32.96 -42.40 -10.48
C GLY A 35 -33.93 -41.26 -10.83
N LYS A 36 -34.16 -41.03 -12.12
CA LYS A 36 -35.13 -40.00 -12.62
C LYS A 36 -36.56 -40.21 -12.09
N SER A 37 -37.02 -41.47 -12.05
CA SER A 37 -38.33 -41.81 -11.49
C SER A 37 -38.42 -41.52 -9.99
N GLN A 38 -37.35 -41.82 -9.26
CA GLN A 38 -37.25 -41.61 -7.81
C GLN A 38 -37.26 -40.12 -7.44
N LEU A 39 -36.46 -39.30 -8.14
CA LEU A 39 -36.48 -37.84 -7.96
C LEU A 39 -37.84 -37.22 -8.33
N SER A 40 -38.50 -37.72 -9.38
CA SER A 40 -39.86 -37.28 -9.74
C SER A 40 -40.90 -37.63 -8.66
N GLN A 41 -40.75 -38.77 -7.96
CA GLN A 41 -41.62 -39.13 -6.84
C GLN A 41 -41.43 -38.19 -5.63
N TYR A 42 -40.18 -37.79 -5.34
CA TYR A 42 -39.89 -36.82 -4.28
C TYR A 42 -40.44 -35.42 -4.62
N LEU A 43 -40.27 -34.97 -5.87
CA LEU A 43 -40.82 -33.69 -6.32
C LEU A 43 -42.35 -33.69 -6.36
N SER A 44 -42.99 -34.81 -6.64
CA SER A 44 -44.46 -34.91 -6.60
C SER A 44 -45.02 -35.04 -5.18
N GLY A 45 -44.18 -35.22 -4.16
CA GLY A 45 -44.60 -35.45 -2.77
C GLY A 45 -45.25 -36.82 -2.54
N LYS A 46 -45.22 -37.72 -3.54
CA LYS A 46 -45.80 -39.07 -3.46
C LYS A 46 -45.02 -39.99 -2.53
N THR A 47 -43.71 -39.74 -2.41
CA THR A 47 -42.78 -40.54 -1.60
C THR A 47 -41.86 -39.59 -0.86
N GLU A 48 -41.53 -39.87 0.39
CA GLU A 48 -40.55 -39.09 1.17
C GLU A 48 -39.18 -39.78 1.12
N PRO A 49 -38.07 -39.06 0.87
CA PRO A 49 -36.74 -39.68 0.87
C PRO A 49 -36.34 -40.10 2.28
N ARG A 50 -35.57 -41.20 2.33
CA ARG A 50 -34.86 -41.64 3.53
C ARG A 50 -33.82 -40.59 3.94
N LYS A 51 -33.41 -40.62 5.21
CA LYS A 51 -32.54 -39.61 5.82
C LYS A 51 -31.23 -39.39 5.05
N ASP A 52 -30.58 -40.47 4.63
CA ASP A 52 -29.37 -40.45 3.80
C ASP A 52 -29.58 -39.74 2.46
N VAL A 53 -30.67 -40.03 1.75
CA VAL A 53 -31.01 -39.37 0.47
C VAL A 53 -31.41 -37.91 0.68
N ARG A 54 -32.02 -37.59 1.83
CA ARG A 54 -32.41 -36.23 2.21
C ARG A 54 -31.19 -35.35 2.48
N ASP A 55 -30.24 -35.86 3.26
CA ASP A 55 -29.00 -35.15 3.61
C ASP A 55 -28.14 -34.92 2.36
N MET A 56 -28.06 -35.92 1.47
CA MET A 56 -27.42 -35.79 0.17
C MET A 56 -28.08 -34.71 -0.71
N LEU A 57 -29.42 -34.75 -0.86
CA LEU A 57 -30.13 -33.73 -1.65
C LEU A 57 -29.97 -32.34 -1.04
N ALA A 58 -29.92 -32.24 0.28
CA ALA A 58 -29.74 -31.01 1.00
C ALA A 58 -28.34 -30.42 0.78
N GLN A 59 -27.31 -31.26 0.79
CA GLN A 59 -25.93 -30.88 0.48
C GLN A 59 -25.78 -30.42 -0.98
N ILE A 60 -26.31 -31.18 -1.95
CA ILE A 60 -26.24 -30.84 -3.39
C ILE A 60 -26.94 -29.51 -3.68
N LEU A 61 -28.04 -29.23 -2.99
CA LEU A 61 -28.87 -28.06 -3.25
C LEU A 61 -28.59 -26.88 -2.30
N GLY A 62 -27.75 -27.07 -1.28
CA GLY A 62 -27.39 -26.07 -0.28
C GLY A 62 -28.56 -25.64 0.61
N ILE A 63 -29.41 -26.58 1.04
CA ILE A 63 -30.51 -26.34 1.99
C ILE A 63 -30.18 -26.97 3.36
N SER A 64 -30.61 -26.33 4.45
CA SER A 64 -30.45 -26.88 5.81
C SER A 64 -31.38 -28.08 6.02
N CYS A 65 -30.86 -29.18 6.58
CA CYS A 65 -31.66 -30.34 6.97
C CYS A 65 -32.51 -30.13 8.23
N ASP A 66 -32.25 -29.09 9.02
CA ASP A 66 -32.82 -28.92 10.35
C ASP A 66 -33.73 -27.69 10.45
N GLY A 67 -35.03 -27.95 10.38
CA GLY A 67 -36.05 -27.07 10.91
C GLY A 67 -36.90 -27.86 11.89
N ILE A 68 -36.51 -27.89 13.18
CA ILE A 68 -37.35 -28.00 14.40
C ILE A 68 -36.44 -28.07 15.67
N LYS A 69 -36.54 -27.03 16.50
CA LYS A 69 -36.20 -26.88 17.96
C LYS A 69 -34.72 -26.80 18.44
N GLY A 70 -34.35 -25.61 18.96
CA GLY A 70 -33.83 -25.47 20.34
C GLY A 70 -32.37 -25.02 20.58
N GLY A 71 -32.12 -23.70 20.62
CA GLY A 71 -31.19 -22.96 21.52
C GLY A 71 -29.73 -23.41 21.75
N HIS A 72 -28.77 -22.73 21.12
CA HIS A 72 -27.77 -21.83 21.75
C HIS A 72 -26.65 -21.41 20.77
N SER A 73 -26.51 -20.08 20.59
CA SER A 73 -25.28 -19.30 20.36
C SER A 73 -24.22 -19.82 19.38
N CYS A 74 -24.19 -19.28 18.16
CA CYS A 74 -22.96 -19.14 17.37
C CYS A 74 -22.90 -17.78 16.64
N SER A 75 -21.76 -17.11 16.84
CA SER A 75 -21.11 -16.01 16.11
C SER A 75 -21.92 -14.80 15.58
N LYS A 76 -21.56 -13.62 16.11
CA LYS A 76 -21.96 -12.26 15.67
C LYS A 76 -21.41 -11.83 14.29
N VAL A 77 -21.20 -12.76 13.35
CA VAL A 77 -20.76 -12.46 11.97
C VAL A 77 -21.93 -12.47 10.99
N ALA A 78 -23.09 -13.02 11.39
CA ALA A 78 -24.26 -13.13 10.50
C ALA A 78 -25.18 -11.88 10.47
N GLN A 79 -25.07 -10.95 11.43
CA GLN A 79 -26.05 -9.85 11.55
C GLN A 79 -25.90 -8.73 10.50
N ASN A 80 -24.72 -8.56 9.88
CA ASN A 80 -24.52 -7.51 8.87
C ASN A 80 -24.65 -8.00 7.41
N CYS A 81 -24.64 -9.31 7.15
CA CYS A 81 -24.93 -9.86 5.81
C CYS A 81 -26.39 -10.29 5.66
N GLN A 82 -27.09 -10.66 6.73
CA GLN A 82 -28.51 -11.02 6.65
C GLN A 82 -29.42 -9.83 6.33
N SER A 83 -29.04 -8.59 6.71
CA SER A 83 -29.79 -7.39 6.34
C SER A 83 -29.72 -7.06 4.84
N ALA A 84 -28.69 -7.54 4.12
CA ALA A 84 -28.57 -7.36 2.69
C ALA A 84 -29.32 -8.46 1.90
N GLU A 85 -29.26 -9.72 2.36
CA GLU A 85 -29.91 -10.84 1.66
C GLU A 85 -31.44 -10.84 1.83
N GLU A 86 -31.99 -10.46 2.99
CA GLU A 86 -33.45 -10.31 3.15
C GLU A 86 -34.00 -9.11 2.35
N SER A 87 -33.16 -8.10 2.06
CA SER A 87 -33.55 -6.92 1.27
C SER A 87 -33.57 -7.17 -0.25
N GLN A 88 -32.85 -8.18 -0.75
CA GLN A 88 -32.82 -8.50 -2.18
C GLN A 88 -33.98 -9.39 -2.65
N LEU A 89 -34.57 -10.19 -1.75
CA LEU A 89 -35.68 -11.09 -2.07
C LEU A 89 -37.04 -10.39 -2.26
N ASN A 90 -37.13 -9.09 -1.94
CA ASN A 90 -38.36 -8.28 -2.04
C ASN A 90 -38.22 -7.07 -3.00
N GLN A 91 -37.21 -7.03 -3.86
CA GLN A 91 -37.15 -5.96 -4.87
C GLN A 91 -38.22 -6.20 -5.95
N PRO A 92 -39.13 -5.24 -6.20
CA PRO A 92 -40.11 -5.39 -7.27
C PRO A 92 -39.39 -5.52 -8.61
N GLN A 93 -39.76 -6.53 -9.41
CA GLN A 93 -39.27 -6.67 -10.77
C GLN A 93 -39.75 -5.47 -11.60
N LEU A 94 -38.82 -4.58 -11.94
CA LEU A 94 -39.07 -3.46 -12.83
C LEU A 94 -39.51 -4.00 -14.20
N THR A 95 -40.54 -3.39 -14.79
CA THR A 95 -40.90 -3.67 -16.19
C THR A 95 -39.78 -3.23 -17.13
N GLU A 96 -39.73 -3.79 -18.34
CA GLU A 96 -38.71 -3.45 -19.34
C GLU A 96 -38.67 -1.94 -19.66
N GLU A 97 -39.83 -1.28 -19.61
CA GLU A 97 -39.96 0.17 -19.73
C GLU A 97 -39.35 0.94 -18.55
N GLN A 98 -39.61 0.49 -17.32
CA GLN A 98 -39.05 1.10 -16.10
C GLN A 98 -37.53 0.87 -16.02
N LEU A 99 -37.06 -0.30 -16.42
CA LEU A 99 -35.64 -0.63 -16.50
C LEU A 99 -34.96 0.25 -17.55
N SER A 100 -35.57 0.42 -18.73
CA SER A 100 -35.08 1.29 -19.80
C SER A 100 -35.01 2.76 -19.36
N GLN A 101 -36.04 3.27 -18.68
CA GLN A 101 -36.02 4.64 -18.14
C GLN A 101 -34.93 4.83 -17.07
N THR A 102 -34.78 3.87 -16.15
CA THR A 102 -33.76 3.94 -15.10
C THR A 102 -32.34 3.87 -15.66
N LEU A 103 -32.11 2.99 -16.65
CA LEU A 103 -30.81 2.83 -17.30
C LEU A 103 -30.44 4.03 -18.18
N LYS A 104 -31.42 4.72 -18.79
CA LYS A 104 -31.20 5.96 -19.57
C LYS A 104 -30.64 7.12 -18.74
N HIS A 105 -30.84 7.12 -17.42
CA HIS A 105 -30.36 8.16 -16.51
C HIS A 105 -29.25 7.68 -15.56
N ARG A 106 -28.67 6.48 -15.79
CA ARG A 106 -27.60 5.94 -14.95
C ARG A 106 -26.31 6.75 -15.14
N SER A 107 -25.78 7.29 -14.04
CA SER A 107 -24.42 7.83 -13.96
C SER A 107 -23.43 6.77 -13.49
N PHE A 108 -22.25 6.72 -14.08
CA PHE A 108 -21.15 5.86 -13.64
C PHE A 108 -20.19 6.70 -12.78
N ASN A 109 -20.41 6.68 -11.47
CA ASN A 109 -19.53 7.36 -10.52
C ASN A 109 -18.33 6.48 -10.16
N LYS A 110 -17.26 7.08 -9.64
CA LYS A 110 -16.16 6.32 -9.03
C LYS A 110 -16.69 5.41 -7.91
N SER A 111 -16.10 4.24 -7.74
CA SER A 111 -16.48 3.32 -6.67
C SER A 111 -16.30 3.96 -5.29
N THR A 112 -17.18 3.63 -4.34
CA THR A 112 -17.17 4.17 -2.98
C THR A 112 -15.86 3.93 -2.22
N LYS A 113 -15.14 2.84 -2.51
CA LYS A 113 -13.78 2.57 -1.96
C LYS A 113 -12.74 3.66 -2.27
N LEU A 114 -13.00 4.54 -3.25
CA LEU A 114 -12.15 5.68 -3.61
C LEU A 114 -12.58 6.98 -2.93
N GLU A 115 -13.54 6.97 -2.00
CA GLU A 115 -13.96 8.18 -1.28
C GLU A 115 -12.93 8.65 -0.24
N HIS A 116 -12.21 7.71 0.37
CA HIS A 116 -11.19 8.00 1.39
C HIS A 116 -9.76 7.75 0.90
N VAL A 117 -9.57 7.67 -0.42
CA VAL A 117 -8.25 7.51 -1.05
C VAL A 117 -7.72 8.91 -1.37
N LEU A 118 -6.81 9.40 -0.54
CA LEU A 118 -6.13 10.69 -0.73
C LEU A 118 -4.67 10.44 -1.17
N TYR A 119 -4.27 11.03 -2.30
CA TYR A 119 -2.91 10.96 -2.81
C TYR A 119 -2.50 12.34 -3.36
N ASP A 120 -2.36 13.31 -2.45
CA ASP A 120 -2.27 14.73 -2.79
C ASP A 120 -0.88 15.16 -3.29
N VAL A 121 0.09 14.25 -3.36
CA VAL A 121 1.34 14.47 -4.11
C VAL A 121 1.06 14.82 -5.58
N ARG A 122 -0.16 14.52 -6.08
CA ARG A 122 -0.68 14.91 -7.40
C ARG A 122 -2.04 15.62 -7.34
N GLY A 123 -2.33 16.33 -6.25
CA GLY A 123 -3.60 17.03 -6.03
C GLY A 123 -3.77 18.36 -6.78
N PRO A 124 -4.68 19.24 -6.33
CA PRO A 124 -5.06 20.49 -7.01
C PRO A 124 -3.90 21.42 -7.36
N VAL A 125 -2.87 21.48 -6.51
CA VAL A 125 -1.65 22.28 -6.74
C VAL A 125 -0.91 21.81 -8.00
N VAL A 126 -0.88 20.49 -8.24
CA VAL A 126 -0.25 19.91 -9.43
C VAL A 126 -1.12 20.13 -10.66
N GLU A 127 -2.44 20.11 -10.54
CA GLU A 127 -3.36 20.45 -11.64
C GLU A 127 -3.16 21.90 -12.10
N GLU A 128 -3.06 22.84 -11.15
CA GLU A 128 -2.76 24.24 -11.45
C GLU A 128 -1.38 24.40 -12.11
N ALA A 129 -0.37 23.66 -11.62
CA ALA A 129 0.95 23.66 -12.23
C ALA A 129 0.90 23.15 -13.69
N ASN A 130 0.20 22.05 -13.94
CA ASN A 130 0.02 21.52 -15.30
C ASN A 130 -0.70 22.54 -16.21
N ARG A 131 -1.71 23.26 -15.70
CA ARG A 131 -2.40 24.33 -16.44
C ARG A 131 -1.45 25.48 -16.78
N MET A 132 -0.62 25.90 -15.83
CA MET A 132 0.39 26.95 -16.04
C MET A 132 1.45 26.52 -17.06
N GLU A 133 1.94 25.27 -17.01
CA GLU A 133 2.87 24.70 -17.99
C GLU A 133 2.26 24.62 -19.39
N ALA A 134 1.00 24.19 -19.50
CA ALA A 134 0.28 24.16 -20.77
C ALA A 134 0.15 25.56 -21.41
N ASN A 135 0.16 26.62 -20.59
CA ASN A 135 0.17 28.01 -21.03
C ASN A 135 1.60 28.57 -21.25
N GLY A 136 2.63 27.71 -21.26
CA GLY A 136 4.02 28.08 -21.54
C GLY A 136 4.82 28.58 -20.34
N THR A 137 4.28 28.50 -19.12
CA THR A 137 5.02 28.88 -17.91
C THR A 137 6.00 27.78 -17.51
N HIS A 138 7.27 28.13 -17.31
CA HIS A 138 8.23 27.20 -16.74
C HIS A 138 8.07 27.11 -15.21
N ILE A 139 7.85 25.90 -14.69
CA ILE A 139 7.65 25.65 -13.25
C ILE A 139 8.82 24.83 -12.71
N LEU A 140 9.41 25.31 -11.62
CA LEU A 140 10.42 24.55 -10.90
C LEU A 140 9.75 23.57 -9.93
N LYS A 141 9.93 22.28 -10.20
CA LYS A 141 9.28 21.18 -9.48
C LYS A 141 10.15 20.69 -8.32
N LEU A 142 9.79 21.07 -7.09
CA LEU A 142 10.38 20.54 -5.85
C LEU A 142 9.45 19.55 -5.15
N ASN A 143 8.36 19.14 -5.81
CA ASN A 143 7.31 18.33 -5.22
C ASN A 143 7.53 16.82 -5.37
N ILE A 144 8.36 16.34 -6.31
CA ILE A 144 8.50 14.90 -6.58
C ILE A 144 9.96 14.45 -6.44
N GLY A 145 10.15 13.40 -5.64
CA GLY A 145 11.42 12.70 -5.50
C GLY A 145 11.73 11.77 -6.68
N ASN A 146 11.83 12.33 -7.89
CA ASN A 146 12.20 11.63 -9.12
C ASN A 146 13.61 12.08 -9.56
N PRO A 147 14.65 11.23 -9.43
CA PRO A 147 16.02 11.64 -9.73
C PRO A 147 16.30 12.00 -11.19
N ALA A 148 15.69 11.29 -12.16
CA ALA A 148 16.05 11.40 -13.57
C ALA A 148 15.86 12.82 -14.19
N PRO A 149 14.73 13.53 -13.94
CA PRO A 149 14.56 14.92 -14.36
C PRO A 149 15.66 15.89 -13.90
N PHE A 150 16.37 15.58 -12.82
CA PHE A 150 17.45 16.41 -12.28
C PHE A 150 18.84 15.93 -12.75
N GLY A 151 18.90 15.02 -13.71
CA GLY A 151 20.15 14.56 -14.33
C GLY A 151 20.90 13.51 -13.50
N PHE A 152 20.24 12.84 -12.55
CA PHE A 152 20.74 11.57 -12.04
C PHE A 152 20.47 10.47 -13.07
N ARG A 153 21.40 9.54 -13.23
CA ARG A 153 21.33 8.46 -14.22
C ARG A 153 21.56 7.12 -13.54
N ALA A 154 21.09 6.07 -14.18
CA ALA A 154 21.40 4.71 -13.81
C ALA A 154 22.94 4.50 -13.81
N PRO A 155 23.48 3.65 -12.92
CA PRO A 155 24.84 3.15 -13.06
C PRO A 155 25.05 2.47 -14.41
N ASP A 156 26.20 2.68 -15.04
CA ASP A 156 26.47 2.17 -16.39
C ASP A 156 26.39 0.64 -16.47
N GLU A 157 26.86 -0.06 -15.44
CA GLU A 157 26.79 -1.51 -15.30
C GLU A 157 25.35 -2.04 -15.31
N VAL A 158 24.40 -1.32 -14.70
CA VAL A 158 22.97 -1.67 -14.72
C VAL A 158 22.41 -1.56 -16.14
N ILE A 159 22.80 -0.53 -16.90
CA ILE A 159 22.36 -0.37 -18.29
C ILE A 159 22.96 -1.45 -19.18
N TYR A 160 24.26 -1.71 -19.04
CA TYR A 160 24.97 -2.70 -19.81
C TYR A 160 24.39 -4.11 -19.60
N ASP A 161 24.19 -4.52 -18.35
CA ASP A 161 23.67 -5.85 -18.04
C ASP A 161 22.20 -6.00 -18.48
N MET A 162 21.39 -4.95 -18.35
CA MET A 162 20.02 -4.96 -18.90
C MET A 162 20.04 -5.22 -20.41
N GLN A 163 20.92 -4.54 -21.15
CA GLN A 163 21.03 -4.70 -22.60
C GLN A 163 21.43 -6.12 -23.00
N GLN A 164 22.39 -6.72 -22.29
CA GLN A 164 22.85 -8.08 -22.56
C GLN A 164 21.76 -9.13 -22.29
N GLN A 165 20.98 -8.93 -21.22
CA GLN A 165 19.96 -9.90 -20.78
C GLN A 165 18.58 -9.68 -21.43
N LEU A 166 18.39 -8.60 -22.20
CA LEU A 166 17.08 -8.20 -22.70
C LEU A 166 16.42 -9.30 -23.56
N ILE A 167 17.21 -9.98 -24.38
CA ILE A 167 16.74 -11.06 -25.25
C ILE A 167 16.22 -12.29 -24.47
N ASP A 168 16.70 -12.47 -23.24
CA ASP A 168 16.27 -13.57 -22.35
C ASP A 168 15.08 -13.17 -21.47
N CYS A 169 14.61 -11.91 -21.57
CA CYS A 169 13.56 -11.33 -20.72
C CYS A 169 12.20 -11.17 -21.42
N GLU A 170 12.01 -11.76 -22.61
CA GLU A 170 10.79 -11.59 -23.42
C GLU A 170 9.57 -12.35 -22.84
N GLY A 171 9.82 -13.45 -22.13
CA GLY A 171 8.79 -14.30 -21.53
C GLY A 171 8.39 -13.89 -20.11
N TYR A 172 7.28 -14.45 -19.62
CA TYR A 172 6.91 -14.30 -18.21
C TYR A 172 7.91 -15.05 -17.30
N SER A 173 8.28 -14.41 -16.18
CA SER A 173 8.99 -15.07 -15.08
C SER A 173 8.02 -15.77 -14.12
N ASP A 174 8.56 -16.46 -13.11
CA ASP A 174 7.78 -16.80 -11.91
C ASP A 174 7.10 -15.54 -11.34
N SER A 175 5.92 -15.69 -10.75
CA SER A 175 5.11 -14.57 -10.24
C SER A 175 5.76 -13.84 -9.07
N ARG A 176 6.62 -14.52 -8.32
CA ARG A 176 7.48 -13.93 -7.28
C ARG A 176 8.73 -13.29 -7.88
N GLY A 177 9.11 -13.69 -9.08
CA GLY A 177 10.22 -13.14 -9.84
C GLY A 177 11.33 -14.13 -10.15
N LEU A 178 12.26 -13.68 -10.98
CA LEU A 178 13.44 -14.41 -11.43
C LEU A 178 14.22 -14.99 -10.25
N PHE A 179 14.71 -16.21 -10.43
CA PHE A 179 15.52 -16.89 -9.43
C PHE A 179 16.76 -16.07 -9.06
N SER A 180 17.51 -15.56 -10.05
CA SER A 180 18.72 -14.74 -9.82
C SER A 180 18.43 -13.49 -9.00
N ALA A 181 17.35 -12.78 -9.34
CA ALA A 181 16.88 -11.60 -8.63
C ALA A 181 16.55 -11.91 -7.17
N ARG A 182 15.71 -12.92 -6.92
CA ARG A 182 15.34 -13.33 -5.56
C ARG A 182 16.53 -13.82 -4.76
N LYS A 183 17.50 -14.49 -5.41
CA LYS A 183 18.71 -14.97 -4.73
C LYS A 183 19.60 -13.80 -4.29
N ALA A 184 19.75 -12.79 -5.12
CA ALA A 184 20.49 -11.57 -4.79
C ALA A 184 19.81 -10.79 -3.65
N ILE A 185 18.47 -10.68 -3.67
CA ILE A 185 17.71 -10.07 -2.56
C ILE A 185 17.90 -10.86 -1.26
N MET A 186 17.82 -12.18 -1.31
CA MET A 186 18.02 -13.03 -0.12
C MET A 186 19.43 -12.81 0.49
N GLN A 187 20.46 -12.70 -0.35
CA GLN A 187 21.82 -12.41 0.10
C GLN A 187 21.93 -10.99 0.68
N TYR A 188 21.24 -10.01 0.08
CA TYR A 188 21.17 -8.66 0.62
C TYR A 188 20.50 -8.62 1.99
N ASP A 189 19.39 -9.34 2.17
CA ASP A 189 18.69 -9.45 3.46
C ASP A 189 19.58 -10.12 4.54
N GLN A 190 20.38 -11.12 4.14
CA GLN A 190 21.40 -11.73 5.02
C GLN A 190 22.47 -10.73 5.46
N LEU A 191 22.95 -9.87 4.56
CA LEU A 191 23.91 -8.80 4.90
C LEU A 191 23.29 -7.77 5.85
N LYS A 192 21.98 -7.54 5.76
CA LYS A 192 21.23 -6.70 6.72
C LYS A 192 20.91 -7.41 8.05
N GLY A 193 21.26 -8.68 8.18
CA GLY A 193 20.99 -9.48 9.38
C GLY A 193 19.51 -9.82 9.56
N ILE A 194 18.71 -9.82 8.48
CA ILE A 194 17.30 -10.20 8.54
C ILE A 194 17.22 -11.74 8.60
N PRO A 195 16.72 -12.34 9.69
CA PRO A 195 16.81 -13.77 9.90
C PRO A 195 15.72 -14.53 9.15
N GLY A 196 16.07 -15.73 8.67
CA GLY A 196 15.10 -16.74 8.22
C GLY A 196 14.42 -16.48 6.87
N VAL A 197 14.88 -15.50 6.09
CA VAL A 197 14.39 -15.25 4.72
C VAL A 197 14.86 -16.38 3.78
N GLN A 198 13.91 -17.03 3.12
CA GLN A 198 14.11 -18.04 2.08
C GLN A 198 13.66 -17.50 0.70
N MET A 199 13.92 -18.26 -0.36
CA MET A 199 13.62 -17.85 -1.74
C MET A 199 12.12 -17.63 -1.99
N GLU A 200 11.27 -18.40 -1.33
CA GLU A 200 9.80 -18.33 -1.39
C GLU A 200 9.21 -17.15 -0.61
N ASP A 201 10.01 -16.49 0.23
CA ASP A 201 9.62 -15.34 1.03
C ASP A 201 9.81 -14.00 0.29
N ILE A 202 10.35 -14.02 -0.93
CA ILE A 202 10.74 -12.82 -1.66
C ILE A 202 9.84 -12.67 -2.88
N TYR A 203 9.24 -11.48 -3.01
CA TYR A 203 8.37 -11.12 -4.13
C TYR A 203 8.91 -9.85 -4.79
N THR A 204 9.17 -9.90 -6.09
CA THR A 204 9.50 -8.74 -6.92
C THR A 204 8.22 -8.08 -7.42
N GLY A 205 8.23 -6.76 -7.56
CA GLY A 205 7.09 -5.96 -8.03
C GLY A 205 7.52 -4.85 -8.97
N ASN A 206 6.52 -4.25 -9.63
CA ASN A 206 6.60 -3.09 -10.49
C ASN A 206 6.85 -1.80 -9.65
N GLY A 207 7.96 -1.83 -8.91
CA GLY A 207 8.28 -0.97 -7.78
C GLY A 207 7.55 -1.35 -6.50
N VAL A 208 8.04 -0.81 -5.37
CA VAL A 208 7.45 -0.99 -4.03
C VAL A 208 5.96 -0.61 -3.99
N SER A 209 5.55 0.37 -4.80
CA SER A 209 4.17 0.83 -4.87
C SER A 209 3.15 -0.26 -5.16
N GLU A 210 3.48 -1.21 -6.04
CA GLU A 210 2.61 -2.35 -6.33
C GLU A 210 2.55 -3.32 -5.15
N LEU A 211 3.69 -3.55 -4.48
CA LEU A 211 3.81 -4.48 -3.37
C LEU A 211 3.12 -3.98 -2.10
N ILE A 212 3.12 -2.67 -1.86
CA ILE A 212 2.30 -2.04 -0.82
C ILE A 212 0.82 -2.35 -1.08
N ASN A 213 0.34 -2.09 -2.30
CA ASN A 213 -1.05 -2.37 -2.65
C ASN A 213 -1.39 -3.86 -2.50
N LEU A 214 -0.55 -4.76 -3.01
CA LEU A 214 -0.72 -6.21 -2.86
C LEU A 214 -0.79 -6.63 -1.38
N SER A 215 0.08 -6.07 -0.54
CA SER A 215 0.11 -6.36 0.89
C SER A 215 -1.16 -5.91 1.60
N MET A 216 -1.65 -4.70 1.29
CA MET A 216 -2.88 -4.19 1.88
C MET A 216 -4.10 -4.99 1.43
N GLN A 217 -4.22 -5.29 0.13
CA GLN A 217 -5.34 -6.05 -0.44
C GLN A 217 -5.39 -7.51 0.06
N ALA A 218 -4.25 -8.11 0.40
CA ALA A 218 -4.22 -9.45 0.96
C ALA A 218 -4.49 -9.50 2.46
N LEU A 219 -4.34 -8.38 3.19
CA LEU A 219 -4.45 -8.35 4.65
C LEU A 219 -5.78 -7.81 5.17
N LEU A 220 -6.25 -6.70 4.59
CA LEU A 220 -7.27 -5.86 5.22
C LEU A 220 -8.68 -6.22 4.76
N ASP A 221 -9.57 -6.42 5.72
CA ASP A 221 -11.02 -6.43 5.53
C ASP A 221 -11.64 -5.07 5.90
N CYS A 222 -12.91 -4.87 5.50
CA CYS A 222 -13.70 -3.72 5.93
C CYS A 222 -13.75 -3.60 7.45
N GLY A 223 -13.23 -2.49 7.97
CA GLY A 223 -13.21 -2.18 9.40
C GLY A 223 -11.92 -2.57 10.13
N ASP A 224 -10.99 -3.27 9.49
CA ASP A 224 -9.66 -3.46 10.03
C ASP A 224 -8.91 -2.13 10.13
N GLU A 225 -7.99 -2.03 11.08
CA GLU A 225 -7.17 -0.83 11.31
C GLU A 225 -5.70 -1.11 11.05
N ILE A 226 -4.99 -0.11 10.53
CA ILE A 226 -3.54 -0.17 10.32
C ILE A 226 -2.90 1.13 10.81
N LEU A 227 -1.85 1.00 11.61
CA LEU A 227 -1.10 2.13 12.13
C LEU A 227 -0.13 2.66 11.07
N ILE A 228 -0.18 3.95 10.77
CA ILE A 228 0.65 4.62 9.75
C ILE A 228 1.27 5.90 10.37
N PRO A 229 2.54 6.26 10.11
CA PRO A 229 3.12 7.47 10.68
C PRO A 229 2.40 8.72 10.19
N SER A 230 2.40 9.80 10.97
CA SER A 230 2.08 11.16 10.52
C SER A 230 3.22 12.10 10.92
N PRO A 231 3.88 12.76 9.95
CA PRO A 231 3.58 12.74 8.51
C PRO A 231 3.91 11.39 7.83
N ASP A 232 3.11 11.03 6.82
CA ASP A 232 3.18 9.74 6.14
C ASP A 232 3.80 9.80 4.73
N TYR A 233 4.01 8.64 4.10
CA TYR A 233 4.05 8.56 2.64
C TYR A 233 2.65 8.20 2.13
N PRO A 234 1.96 9.10 1.40
CA PRO A 234 0.50 9.01 1.18
C PRO A 234 0.00 7.74 0.51
N LEU A 235 0.90 7.00 -0.17
CA LEU A 235 0.55 5.74 -0.79
C LEU A 235 0.12 4.69 0.24
N TRP A 236 0.69 4.69 1.44
CA TRP A 236 0.31 3.75 2.50
C TRP A 236 -1.14 3.99 2.93
N THR A 237 -1.49 5.24 3.24
CA THR A 237 -2.88 5.64 3.56
C THR A 237 -3.82 5.31 2.40
N ALA A 238 -3.47 5.67 1.17
CA ALA A 238 -4.28 5.40 -0.02
C ALA A 238 -4.54 3.90 -0.24
N CYS A 239 -3.51 3.05 -0.15
CA CYS A 239 -3.63 1.60 -0.36
C CYS A 239 -4.42 0.91 0.77
N ALA A 240 -4.23 1.34 2.02
CA ALA A 240 -5.00 0.83 3.15
C ALA A 240 -6.50 1.14 3.00
N SER A 241 -6.85 2.40 2.70
CA SER A 241 -8.24 2.80 2.41
C SER A 241 -8.83 2.04 1.22
N LEU A 242 -8.05 1.88 0.13
CA LEU A 242 -8.50 1.18 -1.07
C LEU A 242 -8.79 -0.31 -0.82
N ALA A 243 -8.07 -0.93 0.13
CA ALA A 243 -8.29 -2.31 0.56
C ALA A 243 -9.48 -2.45 1.54
N GLY A 244 -10.08 -1.34 1.99
CA GLY A 244 -11.21 -1.34 2.94
C GLY A 244 -10.81 -1.19 4.41
N GLY A 245 -9.51 -1.11 4.69
CA GLY A 245 -9.01 -0.82 6.03
C GLY A 245 -9.10 0.66 6.39
N THR A 246 -8.92 0.94 7.67
CA THR A 246 -8.91 2.29 8.26
C THR A 246 -7.47 2.66 8.63
N PRO A 247 -6.85 3.62 7.92
CA PRO A 247 -5.60 4.24 8.35
C PRO A 247 -5.78 4.92 9.72
N VAL A 248 -4.97 4.52 10.69
CA VAL A 248 -4.89 5.17 12.01
C VAL A 248 -3.52 5.80 12.15
N HIS A 249 -3.45 7.12 12.03
CA HIS A 249 -2.18 7.83 12.01
C HIS A 249 -1.59 7.99 13.41
N TYR A 250 -0.40 7.43 13.66
CA TYR A 250 0.38 7.70 14.88
C TYR A 250 1.33 8.89 14.64
N MET A 251 1.59 9.67 15.68
CA MET A 251 2.37 10.91 15.57
C MET A 251 3.87 10.61 15.54
N CYS A 252 4.59 11.27 14.64
CA CYS A 252 6.03 11.47 14.74
C CYS A 252 6.29 12.83 15.39
N ASP A 253 7.02 12.85 16.51
CA ASP A 253 7.20 14.07 17.31
C ASP A 253 8.36 14.92 16.77
N GLU A 254 8.04 16.07 16.17
CA GLU A 254 9.02 17.07 15.72
C GLU A 254 10.02 17.46 16.82
N LYS A 255 9.58 17.58 18.08
CA LYS A 255 10.46 17.96 19.20
C LYS A 255 11.44 16.86 19.60
N SER A 256 11.20 15.64 19.13
CA SER A 256 12.01 14.45 19.34
C SER A 256 12.57 13.94 18.02
N HIS A 257 13.07 14.84 17.17
CA HIS A 257 13.67 14.53 15.87
C HIS A 257 12.75 13.74 14.93
N TRP A 258 11.44 14.00 14.94
CA TRP A 258 10.45 13.25 14.15
C TRP A 258 10.44 11.75 14.42
N TYR A 259 10.90 11.30 15.59
CA TYR A 259 10.74 9.91 15.98
C TYR A 259 9.27 9.57 16.25
N PRO A 260 8.82 8.34 15.90
CA PRO A 260 7.50 7.86 16.28
C PRO A 260 7.26 7.96 17.80
N ASP A 261 6.16 8.58 18.20
CA ASP A 261 5.73 8.64 19.60
C ASP A 261 5.15 7.29 20.01
N ILE A 262 5.92 6.55 20.82
CA ILE A 262 5.55 5.22 21.31
C ILE A 262 4.29 5.26 22.18
N ALA A 263 4.08 6.33 22.96
CA ALA A 263 2.89 6.45 23.80
C ALA A 263 1.64 6.69 22.93
N ASP A 264 1.75 7.54 21.91
CA ASP A 264 0.68 7.78 20.95
C ASP A 264 0.33 6.51 20.16
N ILE A 265 1.35 5.77 19.67
CA ILE A 265 1.16 4.45 19.03
C ILE A 265 0.31 3.55 19.92
N ARG A 266 0.71 3.36 21.18
CA ARG A 266 0.02 2.45 22.12
C ARG A 266 -1.41 2.90 22.40
N SER A 267 -1.65 4.20 22.50
CA SER A 267 -2.99 4.75 22.75
C SER A 267 -3.99 4.52 21.60
N LYS A 268 -3.48 4.32 20.39
CA LYS A 268 -4.27 4.15 19.16
C LYS A 268 -4.51 2.70 18.75
N ILE A 269 -3.89 1.73 19.45
CA ILE A 269 -4.12 0.31 19.19
C ILE A 269 -5.49 -0.11 19.69
N THR A 270 -6.23 -0.82 18.84
CA THR A 270 -7.51 -1.44 19.17
C THR A 270 -7.48 -2.94 18.81
N PRO A 271 -8.49 -3.73 19.20
CA PRO A 271 -8.60 -5.12 18.75
C PRO A 271 -8.72 -5.31 17.23
N ARG A 272 -8.94 -4.23 16.46
CA ARG A 272 -9.00 -4.25 14.99
C ARG A 272 -7.66 -3.90 14.34
N THR A 273 -6.68 -3.44 15.10
CA THR A 273 -5.36 -3.09 14.57
C THR A 273 -4.62 -4.36 14.14
N LYS A 274 -4.34 -4.48 12.84
CA LYS A 274 -3.66 -5.65 12.25
C LYS A 274 -2.16 -5.49 12.12
N ALA A 275 -1.72 -4.26 11.87
CA ALA A 275 -0.34 -3.99 11.48
C ALA A 275 0.08 -2.57 11.83
N ILE A 276 1.39 -2.36 11.80
CA ILE A 276 2.04 -1.06 11.90
C ILE A 276 3.02 -0.87 10.74
N VAL A 277 2.91 0.28 10.08
CA VAL A 277 3.82 0.72 9.01
C VAL A 277 4.93 1.56 9.60
N ILE A 278 6.16 1.21 9.29
CA ILE A 278 7.38 1.95 9.65
C ILE A 278 8.07 2.38 8.35
N ILE A 279 8.27 3.68 8.17
CA ILE A 279 8.99 4.23 7.00
C ILE A 279 10.33 4.74 7.50
N ASN A 280 11.40 4.00 7.23
CA ASN A 280 12.74 4.31 7.74
C ASN A 280 13.82 3.98 6.70
N PRO A 281 14.63 4.95 6.25
CA PRO A 281 14.53 6.38 6.54
C PRO A 281 13.23 7.03 6.05
N ASN A 282 12.78 8.06 6.76
CA ASN A 282 11.43 8.59 6.60
C ASN A 282 11.29 9.55 5.41
N ASN A 283 10.15 9.46 4.71
CA ASN A 283 9.64 10.48 3.79
C ASN A 283 8.28 10.92 4.37
N PRO A 284 8.09 12.21 4.69
CA PRO A 284 8.78 13.37 4.15
C PRO A 284 9.93 13.98 4.97
N THR A 285 10.20 13.49 6.18
CA THR A 285 11.08 14.20 7.14
C THR A 285 12.58 14.01 6.86
N GLY A 286 12.97 12.93 6.19
CA GLY A 286 14.38 12.60 5.92
C GLY A 286 15.13 12.04 7.13
N VAL A 287 14.45 11.79 8.25
CA VAL A 287 15.04 11.28 9.49
C VAL A 287 15.33 9.79 9.41
N LEU A 288 16.44 9.36 10.03
CA LEU A 288 16.79 7.97 10.28
C LEU A 288 16.50 7.62 11.74
N TYR A 289 15.68 6.59 11.96
CA TYR A 289 15.33 6.16 13.32
C TYR A 289 16.51 5.47 14.01
N SER A 290 16.67 5.77 15.30
CA SER A 290 17.68 5.11 16.13
C SER A 290 17.30 3.65 16.43
N ARG A 291 18.29 2.86 16.85
CA ARG A 291 18.07 1.48 17.29
C ARG A 291 17.02 1.40 18.41
N GLU A 292 17.13 2.29 19.38
CA GLU A 292 16.31 2.30 20.60
C GLU A 292 14.83 2.52 20.24
N VAL A 293 14.55 3.45 19.33
CA VAL A 293 13.19 3.70 18.83
C VAL A 293 12.65 2.47 18.10
N LEU A 294 13.46 1.84 17.24
CA LEU A 294 13.05 0.62 16.53
C LEU A 294 12.78 -0.53 17.51
N GLU A 295 13.59 -0.70 18.55
CA GLU A 295 13.39 -1.73 19.57
C GLU A 295 12.10 -1.50 20.38
N GLU A 296 11.75 -0.26 20.70
CA GLU A 296 10.46 0.08 21.34
C GLU A 296 9.26 -0.25 20.44
N ILE A 297 9.35 0.06 19.14
CA ILE A 297 8.31 -0.31 18.16
C ILE A 297 8.16 -1.84 18.10
N VAL A 298 9.27 -2.58 18.06
CA VAL A 298 9.24 -4.05 18.04
C VAL A 298 8.61 -4.61 19.33
N LYS A 299 8.86 -3.99 20.49
CA LYS A 299 8.20 -4.37 21.76
C LYS A 299 6.68 -4.21 21.66
N VAL A 300 6.21 -3.07 21.14
CA VAL A 300 4.77 -2.83 20.91
C VAL A 300 4.19 -3.87 19.95
N ALA A 301 4.81 -4.09 18.78
CA ALA A 301 4.31 -5.04 17.79
C ALA A 301 4.22 -6.46 18.35
N ARG A 302 5.21 -6.88 19.16
CA ARG A 302 5.21 -8.17 19.85
C ARG A 302 4.08 -8.30 20.87
N GLU A 303 3.90 -7.28 21.70
CA GLU A 303 2.88 -7.27 22.76
C GLU A 303 1.46 -7.36 22.18
N PHE A 304 1.20 -6.64 21.10
CA PHE A 304 -0.13 -6.56 20.49
C PHE A 304 -0.32 -7.50 19.28
N ASN A 305 0.65 -8.38 18.99
CA ASN A 305 0.66 -9.29 17.85
C ASN A 305 0.41 -8.61 16.49
N LEU A 306 1.06 -7.46 16.26
CA LEU A 306 0.95 -6.71 15.02
C LEU A 306 1.96 -7.20 13.97
N ILE A 307 1.56 -7.18 12.70
CA ILE A 307 2.50 -7.29 11.57
C ILE A 307 3.30 -5.99 11.46
N ILE A 308 4.61 -6.09 11.24
CA ILE A 308 5.44 -4.91 10.91
C ILE A 308 5.59 -4.82 9.39
N PHE A 309 5.13 -3.72 8.82
CA PHE A 309 5.44 -3.34 7.43
C PHE A 309 6.57 -2.31 7.43
N ALA A 310 7.76 -2.70 6.96
CA ALA A 310 8.95 -1.86 6.98
C ALA A 310 9.28 -1.32 5.58
N ASP A 311 8.95 -0.07 5.29
CA ASP A 311 9.33 0.61 4.05
C ASP A 311 10.76 1.16 4.19
N GLU A 312 11.71 0.42 3.62
CA GLU A 312 13.15 0.67 3.71
C GLU A 312 13.75 1.07 2.35
N ILE A 313 12.94 1.69 1.48
CA ILE A 313 13.36 2.08 0.11
C ILE A 313 14.54 3.09 0.09
N TYR A 314 14.80 3.78 1.20
CA TYR A 314 15.88 4.75 1.36
C TYR A 314 17.06 4.23 2.19
N ASP A 315 17.10 2.94 2.52
CA ASP A 315 18.13 2.34 3.40
C ASP A 315 19.59 2.61 2.97
N ARG A 316 19.84 2.69 1.67
CA ARG A 316 21.15 2.99 1.06
C ARG A 316 21.40 4.49 0.81
N LEU A 317 20.48 5.37 1.20
CA LEU A 317 20.60 6.83 1.02
C LEU A 317 20.86 7.56 2.33
N VAL A 318 21.65 6.95 3.23
CA VAL A 318 22.00 7.52 4.54
C VAL A 318 23.32 8.28 4.44
N MET A 319 23.39 9.45 5.08
CA MET A 319 24.53 10.36 5.07
C MET A 319 25.28 10.36 6.42
N ASP A 320 26.37 11.10 6.51
CA ASP A 320 27.14 11.38 7.74
C ASP A 320 27.73 10.15 8.44
N GLY A 321 28.00 9.09 7.68
CA GLY A 321 28.53 7.83 8.21
C GLY A 321 27.54 7.06 9.10
N LYS A 322 26.29 7.52 9.20
CA LYS A 322 25.21 6.80 9.88
C LYS A 322 24.87 5.53 9.09
N LYS A 323 24.23 4.58 9.76
CA LYS A 323 23.84 3.30 9.16
C LYS A 323 22.38 3.00 9.44
N HIS A 324 21.66 2.63 8.40
CA HIS A 324 20.31 2.12 8.54
C HIS A 324 20.29 0.76 9.24
N ILE A 325 19.33 0.56 10.14
CA ILE A 325 19.05 -0.71 10.80
C ILE A 325 17.70 -1.20 10.32
N SER A 326 17.66 -2.38 9.70
CA SER A 326 16.38 -2.98 9.35
C SER A 326 15.66 -3.42 10.61
N ILE A 327 14.41 -2.97 10.80
CA ILE A 327 13.62 -3.34 11.97
C ILE A 327 13.37 -4.86 12.02
N ALA A 328 13.31 -5.52 10.87
CA ALA A 328 13.16 -6.97 10.77
C ALA A 328 14.36 -7.73 11.37
N SER A 329 15.57 -7.13 11.36
CA SER A 329 16.75 -7.71 12.04
C SER A 329 16.63 -7.72 13.57
N LEU A 330 15.75 -6.87 14.13
CA LEU A 330 15.49 -6.73 15.57
C LEU A 330 14.27 -7.53 16.03
N ALA A 331 13.53 -8.13 15.09
CA ALA A 331 12.24 -8.74 15.31
C ALA A 331 12.17 -10.19 14.78
N PRO A 332 13.09 -11.08 15.18
CA PRO A 332 13.15 -12.47 14.67
C PRO A 332 11.89 -13.29 14.97
N ASP A 333 11.08 -12.86 15.94
CA ASP A 333 9.88 -13.52 16.44
C ASP A 333 8.57 -12.81 16.07
N VAL A 334 8.64 -11.67 15.36
CA VAL A 334 7.48 -10.92 14.87
C VAL A 334 7.43 -11.00 13.36
N PHE A 335 6.28 -11.30 12.78
CA PHE A 335 6.15 -11.36 11.33
C PHE A 335 6.36 -9.97 10.71
N CYS A 336 7.37 -9.86 9.85
CA CYS A 336 7.75 -8.62 9.19
C CYS A 336 7.70 -8.76 7.67
N VAL A 337 7.20 -7.71 7.01
CA VAL A 337 7.25 -7.54 5.55
C VAL A 337 8.10 -6.31 5.27
N THR A 338 9.31 -6.53 4.74
CA THR A 338 10.27 -5.45 4.47
C THR A 338 10.25 -5.10 2.99
N PHE A 339 10.09 -3.83 2.65
CA PHE A 339 10.04 -3.33 1.27
C PHE A 339 11.32 -2.58 0.92
N SER A 340 11.88 -2.87 -0.25
CA SER A 340 12.99 -2.09 -0.81
C SER A 340 12.97 -2.15 -2.34
N GLY A 341 13.90 -1.46 -2.98
CA GLY A 341 13.94 -1.36 -4.44
C GLY A 341 15.03 -0.46 -4.96
N LEU A 342 15.06 -0.31 -6.28
CA LEU A 342 16.14 0.40 -6.98
C LEU A 342 15.74 1.82 -7.41
N SER A 343 14.49 2.19 -7.19
CA SER A 343 13.95 3.48 -7.64
C SER A 343 14.70 4.69 -7.09
N LYS A 344 15.26 4.57 -5.88
CA LYS A 344 15.87 5.67 -5.12
C LYS A 344 17.37 5.51 -5.04
N SER A 345 17.83 4.42 -4.43
CA SER A 345 19.25 4.08 -4.29
C SER A 345 20.02 4.00 -5.60
N HIS A 346 19.38 3.60 -6.71
CA HIS A 346 20.04 3.43 -8.00
C HIS A 346 19.55 4.42 -9.07
N MET A 347 18.77 5.43 -8.66
CA MET A 347 18.30 6.49 -9.55
C MET A 347 17.46 6.01 -10.76
N ILE A 348 16.91 4.80 -10.71
CA ILE A 348 16.14 4.16 -11.81
C ILE A 348 14.64 4.05 -11.50
N ALA A 349 14.04 5.12 -10.98
CA ALA A 349 12.62 5.15 -10.63
C ALA A 349 11.69 4.69 -11.77
N GLY A 350 12.05 5.00 -13.02
CA GLY A 350 11.30 4.63 -14.22
C GLY A 350 11.36 3.15 -14.60
N PHE A 351 12.33 2.38 -14.09
CA PHE A 351 12.45 0.94 -14.40
C PHE A 351 11.42 0.10 -13.63
N ARG A 352 10.76 0.71 -12.64
CA ARG A 352 9.67 0.08 -11.88
C ARG A 352 10.09 -1.29 -11.31
N ILE A 353 11.12 -1.31 -10.48
CA ILE A 353 11.52 -2.52 -9.77
C ILE A 353 11.67 -2.29 -8.27
N GLY A 354 11.07 -3.20 -7.51
CA GLY A 354 11.16 -3.29 -6.05
C GLY A 354 10.86 -4.70 -5.60
N TRP A 355 11.02 -4.97 -4.31
CA TRP A 355 10.74 -6.25 -3.71
C TRP A 355 10.18 -6.09 -2.29
N MET A 356 9.55 -7.16 -1.82
CA MET A 356 9.23 -7.35 -0.41
C MET A 356 9.78 -8.69 0.05
N SER A 357 10.29 -8.71 1.28
CA SER A 357 10.86 -9.90 1.92
C SER A 357 10.08 -10.21 3.20
N LEU A 358 9.62 -11.45 3.32
CA LEU A 358 8.89 -11.95 4.48
C LEU A 358 9.86 -12.59 5.49
N SER A 359 9.77 -12.20 6.75
CA SER A 359 10.68 -12.66 7.81
C SER A 359 9.97 -12.80 9.16
N GLY A 360 10.68 -13.34 10.16
CA GLY A 360 10.14 -13.58 11.50
C GLY A 360 9.21 -14.78 11.60
N ASP A 361 8.23 -14.73 12.51
CA ASP A 361 7.28 -15.82 12.74
C ASP A 361 6.21 -15.92 11.63
N LYS A 362 6.52 -16.66 10.57
CA LYS A 362 5.61 -16.93 9.45
C LYS A 362 4.45 -17.87 9.80
N SER A 363 4.49 -18.55 10.95
CA SER A 363 3.49 -19.57 11.29
C SER A 363 2.09 -18.97 11.46
N LYS A 364 2.03 -17.72 11.97
CA LYS A 364 0.79 -16.96 12.17
C LYS A 364 0.27 -16.26 10.92
N ALA A 365 1.06 -16.22 9.84
CA ALA A 365 0.74 -15.48 8.61
C ALA A 365 0.52 -16.37 7.38
N ARG A 366 0.37 -17.70 7.55
CA ARG A 366 0.28 -18.64 6.42
C ARG A 366 -0.85 -18.32 5.43
N ASP A 367 -2.02 -17.97 5.93
CA ASP A 367 -3.18 -17.63 5.10
C ASP A 367 -2.99 -16.30 4.36
N TYR A 368 -2.45 -15.29 5.05
CA TYR A 368 -2.03 -14.03 4.43
C TYR A 368 -0.99 -14.24 3.31
N ILE A 369 0.01 -15.10 3.53
CA ILE A 369 1.00 -15.48 2.52
C ILE A 369 0.35 -16.18 1.32
N MET A 370 -0.67 -17.02 1.56
CA MET A 370 -1.47 -17.58 0.47
C MET A 370 -2.19 -16.49 -0.33
N GLY A 371 -2.77 -15.48 0.33
CA GLY A 371 -3.34 -14.30 -0.32
C GLY A 371 -2.34 -13.56 -1.20
N LEU A 372 -1.13 -13.31 -0.69
CA LEU A 372 -0.04 -12.70 -1.46
C LEU A 372 0.32 -13.52 -2.72
N ASN A 373 0.34 -14.85 -2.61
CA ASN A 373 0.58 -15.74 -3.73
C ASN A 373 -0.54 -15.65 -4.77
N MET A 374 -1.80 -15.63 -4.35
CA MET A 374 -2.94 -15.51 -5.24
C MET A 374 -2.91 -14.21 -6.03
N LEU A 375 -2.68 -13.08 -5.36
CA LEU A 375 -2.62 -11.77 -6.03
C LEU A 375 -1.38 -11.64 -6.93
N SER A 376 -0.23 -12.16 -6.50
CA SER A 376 0.99 -12.19 -7.32
C SER A 376 0.80 -13.04 -8.58
N ASN A 377 0.13 -14.18 -8.48
CA ASN A 377 -0.19 -15.05 -9.62
C ASN A 377 -1.19 -14.39 -10.59
N MET A 378 -2.17 -13.65 -10.08
CA MET A 378 -3.22 -13.03 -10.89
C MET A 378 -2.68 -12.02 -11.90
N ARG A 379 -1.60 -11.31 -11.54
CA ARG A 379 -0.92 -10.36 -12.43
C ARG A 379 0.18 -10.99 -13.31
N LEU A 380 0.31 -12.32 -13.29
CA LEU A 380 1.37 -13.10 -13.94
C LEU A 380 2.75 -12.90 -13.32
N CYS A 381 3.41 -11.76 -13.54
CA CYS A 381 4.71 -11.41 -12.93
C CYS A 381 4.99 -9.91 -13.01
N SER A 382 6.03 -9.43 -12.31
CA SER A 382 6.55 -8.07 -12.52
C SER A 382 7.39 -7.99 -13.80
N ASN A 383 7.72 -6.78 -14.27
CA ASN A 383 8.47 -6.62 -15.52
C ASN A 383 9.86 -7.29 -15.44
N VAL A 384 10.10 -8.26 -16.34
CA VAL A 384 11.27 -9.14 -16.29
C VAL A 384 12.60 -8.41 -16.59
N PRO A 385 12.67 -7.46 -17.54
CA PRO A 385 13.91 -6.72 -17.80
C PRO A 385 14.47 -6.01 -16.55
N ALA A 386 13.63 -5.39 -15.71
CA ALA A 386 14.15 -4.73 -14.51
C ALA A 386 14.44 -5.71 -13.36
N GLN A 387 13.85 -6.91 -13.36
CA GLN A 387 14.26 -7.95 -12.42
C GLN A 387 15.67 -8.46 -12.71
N SER A 388 16.05 -8.55 -13.99
CA SER A 388 17.32 -9.14 -14.43
C SER A 388 18.55 -8.38 -13.90
N ILE A 389 18.41 -7.08 -13.66
CA ILE A 389 19.48 -6.21 -13.14
C ILE A 389 19.57 -6.15 -11.61
N ILE A 390 18.70 -6.83 -10.86
CA ILE A 390 18.74 -6.79 -9.39
C ILE A 390 20.07 -7.34 -8.87
N GLN A 391 20.57 -8.40 -9.48
CA GLN A 391 21.84 -9.01 -9.07
C GLN A 391 23.02 -8.04 -9.26
N THR A 392 23.07 -7.36 -10.40
CA THR A 392 24.08 -6.35 -10.70
C THR A 392 24.00 -5.16 -9.75
N ALA A 393 22.78 -4.67 -9.49
CA ALA A 393 22.55 -3.52 -8.63
C ALA A 393 22.92 -3.78 -7.17
N LEU A 394 22.54 -4.94 -6.63
CA LEU A 394 22.83 -5.29 -5.23
C LEU A 394 24.25 -5.82 -5.02
N GLY A 395 24.91 -6.29 -6.08
CA GLY A 395 26.29 -6.71 -6.08
C GLY A 395 27.25 -5.58 -6.45
N GLY A 396 28.55 -5.87 -6.40
CA GLY A 396 29.56 -4.97 -6.94
C GLY A 396 29.69 -3.63 -6.22
N TYR A 397 30.12 -2.62 -6.98
CA TYR A 397 30.45 -1.30 -6.45
C TYR A 397 29.20 -0.42 -6.27
N GLN A 398 29.01 0.12 -5.08
CA GLN A 398 27.82 0.93 -4.76
C GLN A 398 28.05 2.40 -5.11
N SER A 399 27.89 2.75 -6.39
CA SER A 399 28.16 4.11 -6.91
C SER A 399 27.37 5.24 -6.25
N VAL A 400 26.24 4.93 -5.59
CA VAL A 400 25.42 5.89 -4.86
C VAL A 400 26.15 6.53 -3.68
N GLU A 401 27.09 5.82 -3.06
CA GLU A 401 27.85 6.29 -1.89
C GLU A 401 28.56 7.61 -2.18
N LYS A 402 29.13 7.78 -3.40
CA LYS A 402 29.80 9.02 -3.82
C LYS A 402 28.88 10.24 -3.84
N TYR A 403 27.56 10.07 -3.94
CA TYR A 403 26.63 11.19 -3.87
C TYR A 403 26.38 11.67 -2.45
N LEU A 404 26.62 10.82 -1.45
CA LEU A 404 26.19 10.98 -0.06
C LEU A 404 27.32 11.41 0.87
N GLU A 405 28.57 11.29 0.44
CA GLU A 405 29.76 11.76 1.17
C GLU A 405 29.99 13.28 1.00
N PRO A 406 30.78 13.93 1.87
CA PRO A 406 31.19 15.32 1.67
C PRO A 406 31.82 15.58 0.30
N GLY A 407 31.38 16.63 -0.40
CA GLY A 407 31.70 16.88 -1.81
C GLY A 407 30.83 16.11 -2.82
N GLY A 408 30.07 15.13 -2.35
CA GLY A 408 29.07 14.38 -3.11
C GLY A 408 27.84 15.23 -3.41
N ARG A 409 27.24 15.03 -4.58
CA ARG A 409 26.17 15.92 -5.07
C ARG A 409 24.98 16.03 -4.13
N VAL A 410 24.45 14.91 -3.61
CA VAL A 410 23.26 14.90 -2.74
C VAL A 410 23.60 15.48 -1.38
N TYR A 411 24.79 15.20 -0.85
CA TYR A 411 25.31 15.81 0.37
C TYR A 411 25.35 17.33 0.25
N GLU A 412 26.02 17.88 -0.75
CA GLU A 412 26.14 19.34 -0.95
C GLU A 412 24.78 20.02 -1.18
N GLN A 413 23.87 19.34 -1.86
CA GLN A 413 22.50 19.83 -2.06
C GLN A 413 21.69 19.86 -0.75
N ARG A 414 21.88 18.87 0.13
CA ARG A 414 21.28 18.85 1.46
C ARG A 414 21.81 20.00 2.31
N GLU A 415 23.14 20.11 2.44
CA GLU A 415 23.77 21.15 3.29
C GLU A 415 23.29 22.53 2.88
N TYR A 416 23.36 22.84 1.58
CA TYR A 416 22.94 24.14 1.08
C TYR A 416 21.46 24.45 1.36
N CYS A 417 20.55 23.51 1.10
CA CYS A 417 19.13 23.72 1.34
C CYS A 417 18.82 23.86 2.83
N TYR A 418 19.49 23.08 3.68
CA TYR A 418 19.32 23.13 5.13
C TYR A 418 19.74 24.50 5.65
N ASP A 419 20.95 24.95 5.33
CA ASP A 419 21.47 26.25 5.76
C ASP A 419 20.60 27.40 5.25
N ALA A 420 20.25 27.37 3.95
CA ALA A 420 19.43 28.42 3.34
C ALA A 420 18.03 28.53 3.97
N LEU A 421 17.42 27.41 4.38
CA LEU A 421 16.12 27.41 5.06
C LEU A 421 16.24 27.90 6.51
N GLN A 422 17.29 27.52 7.23
CA GLN A 422 17.54 27.96 8.60
C GLN A 422 17.82 29.47 8.71
N GLU A 423 18.34 30.09 7.65
CA GLU A 423 18.55 31.54 7.59
C GLU A 423 17.25 32.34 7.36
N MET A 424 16.15 31.69 6.94
CA MET A 424 14.88 32.39 6.68
C MET A 424 14.12 32.64 7.99
N ASP A 425 13.83 33.91 8.28
CA ASP A 425 13.12 34.34 9.49
C ASP A 425 11.69 33.77 9.54
N GLY A 426 11.39 32.95 10.57
CA GLY A 426 10.13 32.23 10.73
C GLY A 426 10.12 30.82 10.13
N VAL A 427 11.23 30.32 9.59
CA VAL A 427 11.34 28.99 9.00
C VAL A 427 12.15 28.07 9.91
N SER A 428 11.72 26.81 10.05
CA SER A 428 12.48 25.77 10.74
C SER A 428 12.38 24.44 10.00
N VAL A 429 13.44 23.64 10.08
CA VAL A 429 13.54 22.35 9.39
C VAL A 429 14.51 21.43 10.13
N GLU A 430 14.16 20.15 10.28
CA GLU A 430 15.10 19.15 10.80
C GLU A 430 16.11 18.79 9.72
N ARG A 431 17.39 18.64 10.09
CA ARG A 431 18.42 18.25 9.13
C ARG A 431 18.22 16.79 8.71
N PRO A 432 18.03 16.49 7.42
CA PRO A 432 17.83 15.12 6.96
C PRO A 432 19.05 14.23 7.17
N ASP A 433 18.85 13.05 7.73
CA ASP A 433 19.87 12.00 7.83
C ASP A 433 20.02 11.21 6.53
N ALA A 434 18.97 11.19 5.72
CA ALA A 434 18.86 10.34 4.56
C ALA A 434 17.90 10.90 3.49
N ALA A 435 17.77 10.14 2.40
CA ALA A 435 16.87 10.42 1.29
C ALA A 435 17.15 11.80 0.64
N PHE A 436 16.12 12.48 0.15
CA PHE A 436 16.25 13.76 -0.56
C PHE A 436 15.06 14.70 -0.32
N TYR A 437 14.57 14.73 0.92
CA TYR A 437 13.40 15.50 1.34
C TYR A 437 13.69 16.33 2.59
N MET A 438 13.03 17.48 2.68
CA MET A 438 12.96 18.29 3.89
C MET A 438 11.51 18.62 4.17
N PHE A 439 11.08 18.39 5.41
CA PHE A 439 9.76 18.77 5.89
C PHE A 439 9.89 20.08 6.68
N VAL A 440 9.52 21.17 6.01
CA VAL A 440 9.76 22.55 6.44
C VAL A 440 8.54 23.05 7.19
N LYS A 441 8.78 23.77 8.29
CA LYS A 441 7.78 24.43 9.12
C LYS A 441 7.88 25.94 9.02
N LEU A 442 6.73 26.58 8.91
CA LEU A 442 6.55 28.03 8.93
C LEU A 442 5.92 28.46 10.26
N ASP A 443 6.44 29.54 10.85
CA ASP A 443 5.89 30.13 12.07
C ASP A 443 4.49 30.73 11.80
N PRO A 444 3.42 30.18 12.40
CA PRO A 444 2.07 30.68 12.20
C PRO A 444 1.89 32.12 12.70
N SER A 445 2.66 32.56 13.70
CA SER A 445 2.58 33.93 14.24
C SER A 445 3.07 34.98 13.24
N ARG A 446 3.98 34.58 12.34
CA ARG A 446 4.56 35.45 11.32
C ARG A 446 3.73 35.45 10.03
N TYR A 447 3.48 34.25 9.50
CA TYR A 447 2.91 34.10 8.16
C TYR A 447 1.39 33.90 8.15
N ASN A 448 0.77 33.73 9.32
CA ASN A 448 -0.69 33.55 9.46
C ASN A 448 -1.26 32.36 8.66
N ILE A 449 -0.48 31.29 8.47
CA ILE A 449 -0.89 30.12 7.68
C ILE A 449 -2.03 29.38 8.38
N HIS A 450 -3.20 29.38 7.76
CA HIS A 450 -4.38 28.64 8.17
C HIS A 450 -4.73 27.53 7.16
N ASP A 451 -4.27 27.65 5.90
CA ASP A 451 -4.39 26.63 4.87
C ASP A 451 -3.08 26.45 4.09
N ASP A 452 -2.39 25.36 4.36
CA ASP A 452 -1.13 25.00 3.72
C ASP A 452 -1.27 24.65 2.23
N GLU A 453 -2.44 24.18 1.77
CA GLU A 453 -2.71 23.99 0.34
C GLU A 453 -2.76 25.34 -0.39
N GLN A 454 -3.48 26.32 0.19
CA GLN A 454 -3.54 27.67 -0.35
C GLN A 454 -2.15 28.34 -0.35
N PHE A 455 -1.34 28.14 0.69
CA PHE A 455 0.07 28.59 0.69
C PHE A 455 0.86 28.01 -0.49
N ALA A 456 0.72 26.71 -0.75
CA ALA A 456 1.39 26.06 -1.87
C ALA A 456 0.90 26.60 -3.23
N LEU A 457 -0.40 26.89 -3.37
CA LEU A 457 -0.96 27.53 -4.57
C LEU A 457 -0.44 28.96 -4.78
N ASP A 458 -0.36 29.76 -3.71
CA ASP A 458 0.14 31.13 -3.78
C ASP A 458 1.61 31.16 -4.18
N LEU A 459 2.43 30.32 -3.54
CA LEU A 459 3.84 30.17 -3.89
C LEU A 459 4.02 29.71 -5.34
N LEU A 460 3.19 28.77 -5.81
CA LEU A 460 3.22 28.31 -7.20
C LEU A 460 2.90 29.44 -8.17
N ARG A 461 1.82 30.19 -7.93
CA ARG A 461 1.39 31.28 -8.83
C ARG A 461 2.39 32.42 -8.86
N ASP A 462 2.94 32.77 -7.70
CA ASP A 462 3.82 33.92 -7.55
C ASP A 462 5.27 33.60 -7.92
N GLN A 463 5.84 32.52 -7.41
CA GLN A 463 7.25 32.16 -7.60
C GLN A 463 7.49 31.01 -8.59
N LYS A 464 6.43 30.37 -9.09
CA LYS A 464 6.54 29.26 -10.05
C LYS A 464 7.32 28.09 -9.45
N LEU A 465 7.20 27.94 -8.13
CA LEU A 465 7.74 26.85 -7.33
C LEU A 465 6.62 25.89 -6.96
N LEU A 466 6.76 24.63 -7.35
CA LEU A 466 5.81 23.58 -7.00
C LEU A 466 6.35 22.76 -5.82
N ILE A 467 5.62 22.79 -4.70
CA ILE A 467 5.89 22.05 -3.46
C ILE A 467 4.73 21.10 -3.13
N VAL A 468 4.83 20.34 -2.04
CA VAL A 468 3.69 19.58 -1.49
C VAL A 468 3.40 20.09 -0.08
N HIS A 469 2.18 20.52 0.19
CA HIS A 469 1.74 20.99 1.50
C HIS A 469 1.64 19.84 2.53
N GLY A 470 1.65 20.16 3.82
CA GLY A 470 1.71 19.23 4.94
C GLY A 470 0.53 18.27 5.04
N LYS A 471 -0.72 18.75 4.83
CA LYS A 471 -1.92 17.89 4.81
C LYS A 471 -1.83 16.78 3.76
N GLY A 472 -1.09 17.02 2.68
CA GLY A 472 -0.82 16.00 1.67
C GLY A 472 0.01 14.82 2.18
N PHE A 473 0.55 14.89 3.40
CA PHE A 473 1.24 13.82 4.15
C PHE A 473 0.47 13.42 5.42
N ASN A 474 -0.84 13.66 5.46
CA ASN A 474 -1.71 13.40 6.62
C ASN A 474 -1.26 14.13 7.90
N TRP A 475 -0.59 15.27 7.76
CA TRP A 475 -0.22 16.15 8.87
C TRP A 475 -1.27 17.26 9.03
N GLN A 476 -1.92 17.31 10.19
CA GLN A 476 -3.09 18.16 10.40
C GLN A 476 -2.76 19.61 10.76
N THR A 477 -1.55 19.86 11.28
CA THR A 477 -1.14 21.21 11.68
C THR A 477 -0.75 22.02 10.43
N PRO A 478 -1.40 23.17 10.16
CA PRO A 478 -1.03 24.04 9.03
C PRO A 478 0.40 24.57 9.17
N GLY A 479 0.94 25.08 8.06
CA GLY A 479 2.27 25.69 8.04
C GLY A 479 3.42 24.72 7.80
N TYR A 480 3.14 23.49 7.36
CA TYR A 480 4.18 22.53 6.95
C TYR A 480 4.14 22.29 5.45
N PHE A 481 5.29 22.01 4.85
CA PHE A 481 5.39 21.58 3.46
C PHE A 481 6.67 20.78 3.22
N ARG A 482 6.68 19.94 2.19
CA ARG A 482 7.86 19.19 1.75
C ARG A 482 8.50 19.84 0.53
N VAL A 483 9.82 19.94 0.57
CA VAL A 483 10.67 20.21 -0.60
C VAL A 483 11.61 19.04 -0.90
N VAL A 484 12.01 18.94 -2.17
CA VAL A 484 13.00 17.98 -2.66
C VAL A 484 14.28 18.71 -3.06
N TYR A 485 15.44 18.26 -2.58
CA TYR A 485 16.74 18.87 -2.89
C TYR A 485 17.53 18.13 -3.98
N LEU A 486 16.84 17.44 -4.90
CA LEU A 486 17.46 16.82 -6.09
C LEU A 486 17.95 17.79 -7.19
N PRO A 487 17.31 18.97 -7.45
CA PRO A 487 17.79 19.90 -8.47
C PRO A 487 19.26 20.29 -8.29
N ARG A 488 19.97 20.61 -9.37
CA ARG A 488 21.38 21.05 -9.28
C ARG A 488 21.52 22.25 -8.34
N LEU A 489 22.68 22.39 -7.69
CA LEU A 489 22.91 23.43 -6.69
C LEU A 489 22.56 24.85 -7.18
N GLN A 490 22.86 25.17 -8.44
CA GLN A 490 22.49 26.46 -9.03
C GLN A 490 20.97 26.67 -9.11
N THR A 491 20.21 25.62 -9.43
CA THR A 491 18.75 25.65 -9.44
C THR A 491 18.18 25.75 -8.02
N LEU A 492 18.82 25.09 -7.03
CA LEU A 492 18.44 25.20 -5.63
C LEU A 492 18.67 26.61 -5.10
N ARG A 493 19.76 27.28 -5.49
CA ARG A 493 20.02 28.68 -5.15
C ARG A 493 18.91 29.61 -5.63
N ASP A 494 18.48 29.47 -6.88
CA ASP A 494 17.33 30.21 -7.42
C ASP A 494 16.04 29.87 -6.65
N ALA A 495 15.80 28.60 -6.36
CA ALA A 495 14.61 28.16 -5.65
C ALA A 495 14.52 28.73 -4.23
N MET A 496 15.60 28.64 -3.46
CA MET A 496 15.67 29.15 -2.08
C MET A 496 15.62 30.68 -2.06
N GLY A 497 16.23 31.35 -3.04
CA GLY A 497 16.10 32.79 -3.21
C GLY A 497 14.67 33.24 -3.48
N LYS A 498 13.95 32.54 -4.38
CA LYS A 498 12.52 32.78 -4.66
C LYS A 498 11.63 32.53 -3.44
N LEU A 499 11.88 31.44 -2.71
CA LEU A 499 11.15 31.13 -1.48
C LEU A 499 11.39 32.20 -0.41
N SER A 500 12.64 32.57 -0.15
CA SER A 500 13.00 33.64 0.79
C SER A 500 12.35 34.98 0.42
N ASN A 501 12.40 35.34 -0.86
CA ASN A 501 11.73 36.55 -1.36
C ASN A 501 10.23 36.52 -1.10
N PHE A 502 9.54 35.43 -1.45
CA PHE A 502 8.11 35.28 -1.19
C PHE A 502 7.77 35.41 0.29
N LEU A 503 8.50 34.70 1.15
CA LEU A 503 8.29 34.74 2.59
C LEU A 503 8.58 36.12 3.22
N SER A 504 9.34 37.00 2.56
CA SER A 504 9.61 38.34 3.07
C SER A 504 8.37 39.25 3.12
N TYR A 505 7.37 38.99 2.27
CA TYR A 505 6.13 39.76 2.21
C TYR A 505 4.87 38.92 2.37
N TYR A 506 4.97 37.59 2.33
CA TYR A 506 3.81 36.73 2.41
C TYR A 506 3.20 36.70 3.82
N ARG A 507 1.90 36.91 3.86
CA ARG A 507 1.03 36.66 5.00
C ARG A 507 -0.31 36.20 4.44
N GLN A 508 -0.77 35.03 4.88
CA GLN A 508 -1.99 34.41 4.36
C GLN A 508 -3.26 35.09 4.88
#